data_AF-A0A9P0CAR5-F1
#
_entry.id   AF-A0A9P0CAR5-F1
#
_cell.length_a   1.000
_cell.length_b   1.000
_cell.length_c   1.000
_cell.angle_alpha   90.00
_cell.angle_beta   90.00
_cell.angle_gamma   90.00
#
_symmetry.space_group_name_H-M   'P 1'
#
loop_
_entity.id
_entity.type
_entity.pdbx_description
1 polymer ?
#
loop_
_entity_poly.entity_id
_entity_poly.type
_entity_poly.pdbx_seq_one_letter_code
_entity_poly.pdbx_strand_id
1 'polypeptide(L)'
;MQFDLILFISAAFHLCLCPFTKVEESFNLQAIHDILYLKANFSEYDHHVFPGVVPRTFIGPLVTSALAAPLVFLLQFQEMNKFFSQIVVRAVFGSCVLFSLMKLKRTIIHIFGTHVAKWFVLISASQFHFMFYLTRTLPNIMALPLVLMALHWWIRRQYMSFLWASAAAVIIFRFELALFFGFLVLFELFYRRISLLKVLRIGIPAGIVCLIITVGVDSFMWQRPLWPEGEVLYFNLILNRSSEWGTSPFLWYFYSAIPRGLAFSLIFAVLGAFFDSRIRRLLIPPILFVFAYSFLPHKELRFIIYVFPVFNIAAAVACARLWMLRFKGPFRGFLSLAAASHLIGNVLFTAFLLSISATNYPGGYAISKLHQLESPDANVSVHITNLAAQTGVTRFTQCNSNWNYDKRENLTVDSPEFSVSRIFFSKLKLVTHQI
;
A
#
# COMPACT_ATOMS: atom_id res chain seq x y z
N MET A 1 -20.14 -14.54 2.35
CA MET A 1 -19.25 -14.82 1.22
C MET A 1 -19.64 -14.01 -0.02
N GLN A 2 -20.91 -14.06 -0.47
CA GLN A 2 -21.36 -13.31 -1.67
C GLN A 2 -21.06 -11.80 -1.67
N PHE A 3 -21.17 -11.11 -0.53
CA PHE A 3 -20.95 -9.66 -0.47
C PHE A 3 -19.47 -9.24 -0.53
N ASP A 4 -18.56 -10.17 -0.28
CA ASP A 4 -17.12 -9.87 -0.21
C ASP A 4 -16.49 -9.75 -1.61
N LEU A 5 -17.14 -10.36 -2.61
CA LEU A 5 -16.70 -10.31 -4.00
C LEU A 5 -16.62 -8.89 -4.54
N ILE A 6 -17.44 -7.96 -4.03
CA ILE A 6 -17.42 -6.54 -4.41
C ILE A 6 -16.04 -5.92 -4.15
N LEU A 7 -15.36 -6.30 -3.06
CA LEU A 7 -14.02 -5.79 -2.75
C LEU A 7 -12.99 -6.28 -3.78
N PHE A 8 -13.06 -7.56 -4.16
CA PHE A 8 -12.17 -8.14 -5.17
C PHE A 8 -12.43 -7.54 -6.56
N ILE A 9 -13.69 -7.37 -6.94
CA ILE A 9 -14.06 -6.71 -8.20
C ILE A 9 -13.55 -5.26 -8.22
N SER A 10 -13.77 -4.50 -7.15
CA SER A 10 -13.28 -3.11 -7.06
C SER A 10 -11.76 -3.05 -7.14
N ALA A 11 -11.05 -3.90 -6.40
CA ALA A 11 -9.59 -3.98 -6.46
C ALA A 11 -9.07 -4.35 -7.86
N ALA A 12 -9.69 -5.33 -8.51
CA ALA A 12 -9.34 -5.75 -9.87
C ALA A 12 -9.57 -4.61 -10.87
N PHE A 13 -10.67 -3.87 -10.75
CA PHE A 13 -10.95 -2.71 -11.60
C PHE A 13 -9.86 -1.63 -11.49
N HIS A 14 -9.43 -1.30 -10.28
CA HIS A 14 -8.33 -0.35 -10.06
C HIS A 14 -7.00 -0.88 -10.61
N LEU A 15 -6.72 -2.17 -10.43
CA LEU A 15 -5.50 -2.81 -10.95
C LEU A 15 -5.45 -2.79 -12.48
N CYS A 16 -6.54 -3.16 -13.15
CA CYS A 16 -6.61 -3.21 -14.61
C CYS A 16 -6.51 -1.80 -15.24
N LEU A 17 -7.10 -0.78 -14.61
CA LEU A 17 -7.03 0.60 -15.12
C LEU A 17 -5.71 1.31 -14.82
N CYS A 18 -4.97 0.87 -13.80
CA CYS A 18 -3.67 1.43 -13.44
C CYS A 18 -2.63 0.30 -13.28
N PRO A 19 -2.23 -0.36 -14.39
CA PRO A 19 -1.39 -1.54 -14.33
C PRO A 19 0.10 -1.21 -14.11
N PHE A 20 0.51 0.02 -14.44
CA PHE A 20 1.86 0.53 -14.22
C PHE A 20 2.08 1.04 -12.79
N THR A 21 3.34 1.29 -12.44
CA THR A 21 3.76 1.64 -11.08
C THR A 21 4.49 2.97 -11.00
N LYS A 22 4.64 3.49 -9.78
CA LYS A 22 5.44 4.69 -9.49
C LYS A 22 6.75 4.32 -8.82
N VAL A 23 7.66 5.29 -8.72
CA VAL A 23 9.01 5.14 -8.14
C VAL A 23 8.99 4.48 -6.77
N GLU A 24 7.98 4.76 -5.95
CA GLU A 24 7.96 4.32 -4.58
C GLU A 24 7.52 2.86 -4.41
N GLU A 25 7.02 2.23 -5.48
CA GLU A 25 6.78 0.78 -5.57
C GLU A 25 7.98 0.03 -6.13
N SER A 26 8.93 0.75 -6.74
CA SER A 26 9.97 0.20 -7.60
C SER A 26 10.74 -0.91 -6.88
N PHE A 27 11.33 -0.63 -5.72
CA PHE A 27 12.12 -1.62 -4.99
C PHE A 27 11.41 -2.97 -4.83
N ASN A 28 10.20 -2.96 -4.25
CA ASN A 28 9.49 -4.21 -3.97
C ASN A 28 9.10 -4.93 -5.27
N LEU A 29 8.71 -4.18 -6.30
CA LEU A 29 8.28 -4.78 -7.56
C LEU A 29 9.45 -5.40 -8.32
N GLN A 30 10.59 -4.71 -8.38
CA GLN A 30 11.81 -5.23 -9.01
C GLN A 30 12.34 -6.44 -8.22
N ALA A 31 12.32 -6.38 -6.88
CA ALA A 31 12.70 -7.52 -6.05
C ALA A 31 11.80 -8.75 -6.31
N ILE A 32 10.49 -8.56 -6.46
CA ILE A 32 9.57 -9.67 -6.80
C ILE A 32 9.89 -10.24 -8.18
N HIS A 33 10.14 -9.37 -9.17
CA HIS A 33 10.57 -9.79 -10.50
C HIS A 33 11.83 -10.67 -10.41
N ASP A 34 12.85 -10.19 -9.72
CA ASP A 34 14.16 -10.83 -9.69
C ASP A 34 14.10 -12.19 -8.98
N ILE A 35 13.34 -12.29 -7.89
CA ILE A 35 13.07 -13.58 -7.22
C ILE A 35 12.39 -14.58 -8.16
N LEU A 36 11.43 -14.14 -8.99
CA LEU A 36 10.65 -15.01 -9.87
C LEU A 36 11.39 -15.40 -11.15
N TYR A 37 12.17 -14.48 -11.72
CA TYR A 37 12.80 -14.64 -13.03
C TYR A 37 14.30 -14.94 -12.96
N LEU A 38 15.04 -14.26 -12.08
CA LEU A 38 16.49 -14.43 -11.94
C LEU A 38 16.87 -15.49 -10.89
N LYS A 39 15.97 -15.78 -9.94
CA LYS A 39 16.06 -16.88 -8.96
C LYS A 39 17.32 -16.84 -8.11
N ALA A 40 18.38 -17.56 -8.51
CA ALA A 40 19.63 -17.64 -7.75
C ALA A 40 20.74 -16.72 -8.31
N ASN A 41 20.47 -16.03 -9.43
CA ASN A 41 21.43 -15.11 -10.04
C ASN A 41 21.43 -13.75 -9.34
N PHE A 42 21.91 -13.72 -8.09
CA PHE A 42 21.89 -12.53 -7.23
C PHE A 42 22.66 -11.34 -7.81
N SER A 43 23.73 -11.59 -8.59
CA SER A 43 24.51 -10.53 -9.25
C SER A 43 23.70 -9.67 -10.21
N GLU A 44 22.64 -10.22 -10.80
CA GLU A 44 21.79 -9.51 -11.76
C GLU A 44 20.58 -8.82 -11.12
N TYR A 45 20.41 -8.91 -9.80
CA TYR A 45 19.29 -8.26 -9.12
C TYR A 45 19.39 -6.73 -9.26
N ASP A 46 18.24 -6.07 -9.38
CA ASP A 46 18.14 -4.65 -9.71
C ASP A 46 18.88 -3.76 -8.72
N HIS A 47 18.87 -4.09 -7.42
CA HIS A 47 19.56 -3.33 -6.37
C HIS A 47 21.08 -3.49 -6.39
N HIS A 48 21.61 -4.53 -7.05
CA HIS A 48 23.05 -4.71 -7.27
C HIS A 48 23.51 -4.05 -8.58
N VAL A 49 22.72 -4.19 -9.65
CA VAL A 49 23.03 -3.59 -10.95
C VAL A 49 22.87 -2.06 -10.93
N PHE A 50 21.89 -1.55 -10.18
CA PHE A 50 21.61 -0.12 -10.05
C PHE A 50 21.65 0.30 -8.56
N PRO A 51 22.85 0.49 -7.99
CA PRO A 51 23.00 0.87 -6.59
C PRO A 51 22.55 2.32 -6.35
N GLY A 52 22.04 2.61 -5.14
CA GLY A 52 21.59 3.96 -4.74
C GLY A 52 20.22 3.99 -4.06
N VAL A 53 19.49 2.87 -4.08
CA VAL A 53 18.24 2.72 -3.35
C VAL A 53 18.50 2.62 -1.84
N VAL A 54 17.70 3.34 -1.04
CA VAL A 54 17.67 3.15 0.42
C VAL A 54 17.18 1.72 0.71
N PRO A 55 17.90 0.92 1.51
CA PRO A 55 17.52 -0.47 1.73
C PRO A 55 16.12 -0.63 2.30
N ARG A 56 15.46 -1.68 1.81
CA ARG A 56 14.13 -2.12 2.22
C ARG A 56 14.16 -3.63 2.39
N THR A 57 13.22 -4.15 3.18
CA THR A 57 13.16 -5.58 3.43
C THR A 57 12.70 -6.38 2.20
N PHE A 58 13.37 -7.51 1.95
CA PHE A 58 12.99 -8.53 0.98
C PHE A 58 11.91 -9.48 1.49
N ILE A 59 11.55 -9.44 2.78
CA ILE A 59 10.55 -10.37 3.35
C ILE A 59 9.19 -10.22 2.64
N GLY A 60 8.74 -8.99 2.39
CA GLY A 60 7.51 -8.72 1.64
C GLY A 60 7.56 -9.27 0.20
N PRO A 61 8.58 -8.89 -0.59
CA PRO A 61 8.84 -9.48 -1.90
C PRO A 61 8.88 -11.01 -1.90
N LEU A 62 9.62 -11.64 -0.99
CA LEU A 62 9.75 -13.10 -0.90
C LEU A 62 8.41 -13.80 -0.68
N VAL A 63 7.61 -13.32 0.28
CA VAL A 63 6.27 -13.88 0.54
C VAL A 63 5.36 -13.70 -0.67
N THR A 64 5.40 -12.52 -1.30
CA THR A 64 4.56 -12.23 -2.48
C THR A 64 4.96 -13.11 -3.67
N SER A 65 6.26 -13.24 -3.93
CA SER A 65 6.80 -14.10 -4.98
C SER A 65 6.45 -15.56 -4.73
N ALA A 66 6.59 -16.06 -3.50
CA ALA A 66 6.25 -17.45 -3.18
C ALA A 66 4.78 -17.77 -3.45
N LEU A 67 3.87 -16.85 -3.11
CA LEU A 67 2.44 -17.01 -3.37
C LEU A 67 2.08 -16.85 -4.86
N ALA A 68 2.79 -16.00 -5.59
CA ALA A 68 2.55 -15.77 -7.01
C ALA A 68 3.23 -16.80 -7.93
N ALA A 69 4.26 -17.51 -7.45
CA ALA A 69 5.10 -18.40 -8.25
C ALA A 69 4.33 -19.45 -9.04
N PRO A 70 3.30 -20.15 -8.52
CA PRO A 70 2.57 -21.14 -9.31
C PRO A 70 1.85 -20.53 -10.51
N LEU A 71 1.26 -19.35 -10.34
CA LEU A 71 0.54 -18.65 -11.42
C LEU A 71 1.53 -18.06 -12.43
N VAL A 72 2.63 -17.48 -11.96
CA VAL A 72 3.68 -16.93 -12.84
C VAL A 72 4.37 -18.04 -13.63
N PHE A 73 4.58 -19.22 -13.03
CA PHE A 73 5.11 -20.39 -13.72
C PHE A 73 4.20 -20.82 -14.88
N LEU A 74 2.88 -20.83 -14.69
CA LEU A 74 1.92 -21.12 -15.77
C LEU A 74 2.01 -20.08 -16.90
N LEU A 75 2.13 -18.79 -16.57
CA LEU A 75 2.31 -17.73 -17.57
C LEU A 75 3.62 -17.90 -18.35
N GLN A 76 4.72 -18.24 -17.66
CA GLN A 76 6.02 -18.51 -18.28
C GLN A 76 5.95 -19.74 -19.19
N PHE A 77 5.28 -20.81 -18.74
CA PHE A 77 5.10 -22.03 -19.54
C PHE A 77 4.29 -21.77 -20.82
N GLN A 78 3.34 -20.84 -20.78
CA GLN A 78 2.57 -20.38 -21.94
C GLN A 78 3.28 -19.30 -22.76
N GLU A 79 4.54 -18.98 -22.45
CA GLU A 79 5.33 -17.92 -23.10
C GLU A 79 4.60 -16.56 -23.12
N MET A 80 3.77 -16.31 -22.11
CA MET A 80 3.05 -15.04 -22.00
C MET A 80 3.99 -13.91 -21.63
N ASN A 81 3.68 -12.71 -22.11
CA ASN A 81 4.42 -11.50 -21.83
C ASN A 81 4.62 -11.29 -20.30
N LYS A 82 5.86 -10.99 -19.89
CA LYS A 82 6.24 -10.69 -18.49
C LYS A 82 5.35 -9.66 -17.81
N PHE A 83 4.74 -8.75 -18.55
CA PHE A 83 3.80 -7.78 -18.02
C PHE A 83 2.56 -8.42 -17.37
N PHE A 84 2.08 -9.57 -17.86
CA PHE A 84 0.98 -10.29 -17.20
C PHE A 84 1.38 -10.80 -15.81
N SER A 85 2.65 -11.18 -15.62
CA SER A 85 3.18 -11.57 -14.32
C SER A 85 3.15 -10.42 -13.32
N GLN A 86 3.37 -9.17 -13.76
CA GLN A 86 3.20 -7.98 -12.90
C GLN A 86 1.75 -7.86 -12.39
N ILE A 87 0.77 -8.06 -13.28
CA ILE A 87 -0.65 -8.00 -12.90
C ILE A 87 -0.98 -9.12 -11.90
N VAL A 88 -0.52 -10.35 -12.16
CA VAL A 88 -0.72 -11.49 -11.27
C VAL A 88 -0.09 -11.26 -9.90
N VAL A 89 1.17 -10.82 -9.84
CA VAL A 89 1.87 -10.50 -8.59
C VAL A 89 1.09 -9.47 -7.78
N ARG A 90 0.64 -8.38 -8.42
CA ARG A 90 -0.13 -7.32 -7.76
C ARG A 90 -1.52 -7.81 -7.31
N ALA A 91 -2.17 -8.69 -8.07
CA ALA A 91 -3.45 -9.29 -7.70
C ALA A 91 -3.32 -10.25 -6.50
N VAL A 92 -2.28 -11.08 -6.48
CA VAL A 92 -1.96 -11.99 -5.36
C VAL A 92 -1.66 -11.18 -4.09
N PHE A 93 -0.85 -10.14 -4.22
CA PHE A 93 -0.54 -9.25 -3.10
C PHE A 93 -1.80 -8.52 -2.58
N GLY A 94 -2.59 -7.92 -3.48
CA GLY A 94 -3.85 -7.28 -3.10
C GLY A 94 -4.85 -8.24 -2.45
N SER A 95 -4.86 -9.50 -2.87
CA SER A 95 -5.67 -10.54 -2.23
C SER A 95 -5.25 -10.77 -0.78
N CYS A 96 -3.95 -10.73 -0.45
CA CYS A 96 -3.47 -10.84 0.93
C CYS A 96 -3.97 -9.69 1.82
N VAL A 97 -4.01 -8.47 1.28
CA VAL A 97 -4.59 -7.30 1.96
C VAL A 97 -6.10 -7.50 2.18
N LEU A 98 -6.83 -7.93 1.14
CA LEU A 98 -8.26 -8.18 1.22
C LEU A 98 -8.60 -9.30 2.20
N PHE A 99 -7.85 -10.40 2.25
CA PHE A 99 -8.06 -11.46 3.22
C PHE A 99 -7.90 -10.95 4.67
N SER A 100 -6.91 -10.10 4.92
CA SER A 100 -6.71 -9.45 6.22
C SER A 100 -7.86 -8.50 6.57
N LEU A 101 -8.35 -7.74 5.58
CA LEU A 101 -9.55 -6.89 5.73
C LEU A 101 -10.80 -7.73 6.03
N MET A 102 -10.94 -8.91 5.43
CA MET A 102 -12.04 -9.83 5.71
C MET A 102 -11.98 -10.41 7.12
N LYS A 103 -10.79 -10.62 7.70
CA LYS A 103 -10.64 -11.00 9.13
C LYS A 103 -11.09 -9.86 10.04
N LEU A 104 -10.71 -8.62 9.73
CA LEU A 104 -11.22 -7.43 10.42
C LEU A 104 -12.77 -7.33 10.30
N LYS A 105 -13.32 -7.54 9.10
CA LYS A 105 -14.77 -7.59 8.88
C LYS A 105 -15.47 -8.63 9.75
N ARG A 106 -14.92 -9.84 9.93
CA ARG A 106 -15.47 -10.85 10.86
C ARG A 106 -15.56 -10.30 12.29
N THR A 107 -14.60 -9.50 12.72
CA THR A 107 -14.65 -8.83 14.04
C THR A 107 -15.74 -7.77 14.11
N ILE A 108 -15.94 -7.00 13.04
CA ILE A 108 -17.06 -6.05 12.96
C ILE A 108 -18.40 -6.78 13.09
N ILE A 109 -18.57 -7.93 12.42
CA ILE A 109 -19.79 -8.76 12.56
C ILE A 109 -20.01 -9.17 14.02
N HIS A 110 -18.96 -9.63 14.71
CA HIS A 110 -19.09 -10.08 16.09
C HIS A 110 -19.43 -8.96 17.09
N ILE A 111 -19.02 -7.71 16.83
CA ILE A 111 -19.16 -6.60 17.80
C ILE A 111 -20.36 -5.70 17.47
N PHE A 112 -20.58 -5.43 16.19
CA PHE A 112 -21.54 -4.45 15.70
C PHE A 112 -22.65 -5.07 14.83
N GLY A 113 -22.55 -6.36 14.50
CA GLY A 113 -23.54 -7.09 13.72
C GLY A 113 -23.31 -7.05 12.20
N THR A 114 -24.11 -7.83 11.49
CA THR A 114 -23.99 -8.05 10.04
C THR A 114 -24.31 -6.80 9.21
N HIS A 115 -25.25 -5.96 9.66
CA HIS A 115 -25.61 -4.73 8.96
C HIS A 115 -24.45 -3.73 8.88
N VAL A 116 -23.72 -3.54 9.99
CA VAL A 116 -22.53 -2.67 10.03
C VAL A 116 -21.45 -3.23 9.12
N ALA A 117 -21.23 -4.55 9.15
CA ALA A 117 -20.24 -5.18 8.28
C ALA A 117 -20.56 -5.02 6.78
N LYS A 118 -21.85 -5.06 6.38
CA LYS A 118 -22.25 -4.78 4.99
C LYS A 118 -21.93 -3.34 4.59
N TRP A 119 -22.28 -2.36 5.43
CA TRP A 119 -21.93 -0.96 5.18
C TRP A 119 -20.42 -0.73 5.12
N PHE A 120 -19.66 -1.37 6.00
CA PHE A 120 -18.19 -1.31 5.97
C PHE A 120 -17.60 -1.78 4.64
N VAL A 121 -18.13 -2.88 4.09
CA VAL A 121 -17.71 -3.40 2.78
C VAL A 121 -18.08 -2.44 1.65
N LEU A 122 -19.33 -1.93 1.63
CA LEU A 122 -19.78 -0.98 0.60
C LEU A 122 -18.95 0.31 0.61
N ILE A 123 -18.75 0.89 1.79
CA ILE A 123 -17.97 2.12 1.96
C ILE A 123 -16.54 1.88 1.47
N SER A 124 -15.89 0.81 1.94
CA SER A 124 -14.50 0.51 1.56
C SER A 124 -14.38 0.25 0.06
N ALA A 125 -15.32 -0.46 -0.56
CA ALA A 125 -15.33 -0.73 -2.00
C ALA A 125 -15.56 0.51 -2.86
N SER A 126 -16.31 1.49 -2.33
CA SER A 126 -16.64 2.73 -3.04
C SER A 126 -15.54 3.80 -2.98
N GLN A 127 -14.59 3.68 -2.05
CA GLN A 127 -13.54 4.67 -1.83
C GLN A 127 -12.30 4.42 -2.69
N PHE A 128 -11.83 5.48 -3.36
CA PHE A 128 -10.66 5.44 -4.23
C PHE A 128 -9.39 5.00 -3.52
N HIS A 129 -8.92 5.77 -2.52
CA HIS A 129 -7.56 5.63 -1.99
C HIS A 129 -7.29 4.22 -1.46
N PHE A 130 -8.16 3.68 -0.61
CA PHE A 130 -7.93 2.34 -0.05
C PHE A 130 -7.92 1.26 -1.15
N MET A 131 -8.87 1.30 -2.10
CA MET A 131 -8.98 0.32 -3.19
C MET A 131 -7.86 0.44 -4.22
N PHE A 132 -7.44 1.67 -4.52
CA PHE A 132 -6.35 1.98 -5.43
C PHE A 132 -4.99 1.52 -4.88
N TYR A 133 -4.72 1.77 -3.60
CA TYR A 133 -3.44 1.45 -3.00
C TYR A 133 -3.27 -0.04 -2.67
N LEU A 134 -4.34 -0.81 -2.43
CA LEU A 134 -4.20 -2.17 -1.88
C LEU A 134 -3.46 -3.17 -2.79
N THR A 135 -3.43 -2.95 -4.11
CA THR A 135 -2.70 -3.81 -5.08
C THR A 135 -1.31 -3.28 -5.42
N ARG A 136 -0.92 -2.14 -4.85
CA ARG A 136 0.35 -1.45 -5.14
C ARG A 136 1.42 -1.91 -4.18
N THR A 137 2.60 -2.28 -4.68
CA THR A 137 3.71 -2.84 -3.89
C THR A 137 4.48 -1.76 -3.13
N LEU A 138 3.77 -0.77 -2.59
CA LEU A 138 4.34 0.26 -1.73
C LEU A 138 4.77 -0.35 -0.40
N PRO A 139 5.86 0.10 0.21
CA PRO A 139 6.26 -0.34 1.55
C PRO A 139 5.13 -0.24 2.58
N ASN A 140 4.32 0.84 2.52
CA ASN A 140 3.20 1.04 3.45
C ASN A 140 2.14 -0.05 3.31
N ILE A 141 1.89 -0.49 2.09
CA ILE A 141 0.89 -1.52 1.79
C ILE A 141 1.47 -2.89 2.09
N MET A 142 2.78 -3.12 1.92
CA MET A 142 3.44 -4.37 2.34
C MET A 142 3.24 -4.64 3.84
N ALA A 143 3.22 -3.60 4.68
CA ALA A 143 2.91 -3.71 6.10
C ALA A 143 1.40 -3.88 6.38
N LEU A 144 0.53 -3.41 5.50
CA LEU A 144 -0.92 -3.28 5.74
C LEU A 144 -1.63 -4.60 6.09
N PRO A 145 -1.33 -5.78 5.51
CA PRO A 145 -1.89 -7.06 5.96
C PRO A 145 -1.68 -7.30 7.45
N LEU A 146 -0.46 -7.07 7.95
CA LEU A 146 -0.13 -7.22 9.36
C LEU A 146 -0.83 -6.16 10.21
N VAL A 147 -0.96 -4.92 9.73
CA VAL A 147 -1.72 -3.88 10.44
C VAL A 147 -3.20 -4.24 10.57
N LEU A 148 -3.83 -4.74 9.50
CA LEU A 148 -5.23 -5.16 9.52
C LEU A 148 -5.44 -6.36 10.46
N MET A 149 -4.52 -7.32 10.47
CA MET A 149 -4.52 -8.45 11.40
C MET A 149 -4.30 -8.00 12.85
N ALA A 150 -3.39 -7.04 13.09
CA ALA A 150 -3.17 -6.45 14.40
C ALA A 150 -4.42 -5.72 14.90
N LEU A 151 -5.10 -4.94 14.06
CA LEU A 151 -6.38 -4.30 14.40
C LEU A 151 -7.47 -5.35 14.71
N HIS A 152 -7.55 -6.42 13.91
CA HIS A 152 -8.44 -7.55 14.17
C HIS A 152 -8.23 -8.14 15.57
N TRP A 153 -6.98 -8.43 15.93
CA TRP A 153 -6.63 -9.03 17.23
C TRP A 153 -6.75 -8.04 18.39
N TRP A 154 -6.39 -6.77 18.20
CA TRP A 154 -6.55 -5.71 19.19
C TRP A 154 -8.02 -5.54 19.59
N ILE A 155 -8.91 -5.40 18.60
CA ILE A 155 -10.35 -5.22 18.85
C ILE A 155 -10.94 -6.47 19.55
N ARG A 156 -10.46 -7.67 19.22
CA ARG A 156 -10.82 -8.94 19.86
C ARG A 156 -10.14 -9.18 21.22
N ARG A 157 -9.29 -8.25 21.68
CA ARG A 157 -8.46 -8.36 22.90
C ARG A 157 -7.54 -9.59 22.93
N GLN A 158 -7.12 -10.07 21.77
CA GLN A 158 -6.14 -11.14 21.61
C GLN A 158 -4.72 -10.54 21.61
N TYR A 159 -4.28 -10.07 22.79
CA TYR A 159 -3.08 -9.25 22.92
C TYR A 159 -1.77 -9.93 22.51
N MET A 160 -1.67 -11.26 22.65
CA MET A 160 -0.49 -12.01 22.18
C MET A 160 -0.30 -11.83 20.68
N SER A 161 -1.30 -12.22 19.87
CA SER A 161 -1.25 -12.11 18.42
C SER A 161 -1.15 -10.66 17.95
N PHE A 162 -1.82 -9.74 18.65
CA PHE A 162 -1.69 -8.30 18.39
C PHE A 162 -0.24 -7.83 18.50
N LEU A 163 0.44 -8.10 19.63
CA LEU A 163 1.81 -7.63 19.86
C LEU A 163 2.82 -8.28 18.89
N TRP A 164 2.64 -9.56 18.56
CA TRP A 164 3.47 -10.24 17.55
C TRP A 164 3.30 -9.63 16.15
N ALA A 165 2.06 -9.36 15.73
CA ALA A 165 1.77 -8.74 14.45
C ALA A 165 2.30 -7.30 14.37
N SER A 166 2.16 -6.54 15.47
CA SER A 166 2.71 -5.20 15.59
C SER A 166 4.24 -5.21 15.53
N ALA A 167 4.91 -6.12 16.24
CA ALA A 167 6.37 -6.25 16.19
C ALA A 167 6.85 -6.56 14.77
N ALA A 168 6.22 -7.51 14.09
CA ALA A 168 6.55 -7.83 12.70
C ALA A 168 6.33 -6.62 11.77
N ALA A 169 5.21 -5.92 11.88
CA ALA A 169 4.93 -4.76 11.03
C ALA A 169 5.94 -3.60 11.27
N VAL A 170 6.37 -3.39 12.52
CA VAL A 170 7.30 -2.31 12.89
C VAL A 170 8.75 -2.62 12.54
N ILE A 171 9.24 -3.79 12.95
CA ILE A 171 10.67 -4.12 12.88
C ILE A 171 11.08 -4.57 11.48
N ILE A 172 10.20 -5.30 10.78
CA ILE A 172 10.49 -5.84 9.45
C ILE A 172 10.15 -4.80 8.37
N PHE A 173 8.95 -4.24 8.41
CA PHE A 173 8.43 -3.48 7.29
C PHE A 173 8.63 -1.98 7.43
N ARG A 174 8.13 -1.38 8.52
CA ARG A 174 8.00 0.08 8.65
C ARG A 174 8.07 0.55 10.08
N PHE A 175 9.18 1.17 10.46
CA PHE A 175 9.41 1.59 11.84
C PHE A 175 8.41 2.66 12.32
N GLU A 176 7.87 3.51 11.45
CA GLU A 176 6.94 4.55 11.90
C GLU A 176 5.62 4.00 12.46
N LEU A 177 5.28 2.74 12.14
CA LEU A 177 4.14 2.04 12.73
C LEU A 177 4.30 1.86 14.25
N ALA A 178 5.52 2.03 14.79
CA ALA A 178 5.75 2.07 16.23
C ALA A 178 4.89 3.15 16.89
N LEU A 179 4.68 4.28 16.21
CA LEU A 179 3.80 5.35 16.69
C LEU A 179 2.34 4.90 16.71
N PHE A 180 1.85 4.31 15.61
CA PHE A 180 0.47 3.85 15.51
C PHE A 180 0.13 2.76 16.53
N PHE A 181 0.95 1.70 16.60
CA PHE A 181 0.77 0.63 17.56
C PHE A 181 1.09 1.05 18.98
N GLY A 182 2.03 1.98 19.17
CA GLY A 182 2.33 2.61 20.46
C GLY A 182 1.08 3.25 21.06
N PHE A 183 0.35 4.05 20.30
CA PHE A 183 -0.93 4.62 20.78
C PHE A 183 -1.99 3.56 21.08
N LEU A 184 -2.07 2.47 20.31
CA LEU A 184 -2.98 1.36 20.60
C LEU A 184 -2.62 0.65 21.93
N VAL A 185 -1.33 0.43 22.18
CA VAL A 185 -0.84 -0.16 23.45
C VAL A 185 -1.05 0.80 24.62
N LEU A 186 -0.70 2.08 24.47
CA LEU A 186 -0.90 3.11 25.49
C LEU A 186 -2.38 3.24 25.86
N PHE A 187 -3.28 3.16 24.87
CA PHE A 187 -4.71 3.15 25.10
C PHE A 187 -5.13 1.95 25.98
N GLU A 188 -4.65 0.74 25.68
CA GLU A 188 -4.98 -0.45 26.49
C GLU A 188 -4.36 -0.42 27.89
N LEU A 189 -3.17 0.18 28.05
CA LEU A 189 -2.54 0.43 29.36
C LEU A 189 -3.34 1.44 30.18
N PHE A 190 -3.78 2.54 29.56
CA PHE A 190 -4.58 3.59 30.22
C PHE A 190 -5.89 3.02 30.77
N TYR A 191 -6.59 2.19 30.00
CA TYR A 191 -7.80 1.49 30.45
C TYR A 191 -7.51 0.26 31.33
N ARG A 192 -6.25 0.01 31.72
CA ARG A 192 -5.79 -1.10 32.55
C ARG A 192 -6.24 -2.49 32.04
N ARG A 193 -6.37 -2.65 30.72
CA ARG A 193 -6.77 -3.92 30.09
C ARG A 193 -5.60 -4.84 29.84
N ILE A 194 -4.40 -4.28 29.75
CA ILE A 194 -3.12 -4.99 29.71
C ILE A 194 -2.18 -4.34 30.72
N SER A 195 -1.29 -5.12 31.35
CA SER A 195 -0.24 -4.58 32.21
C SER A 195 1.04 -4.31 31.42
N LEU A 196 1.82 -3.31 31.85
CA LEU A 196 3.10 -2.99 31.22
C LEU A 196 4.03 -4.20 31.19
N LEU A 197 4.08 -4.96 32.28
CA LEU A 197 4.90 -6.18 32.36
C LEU A 197 4.49 -7.22 31.31
N LYS A 198 3.19 -7.38 31.04
CA LYS A 198 2.71 -8.29 29.99
C LYS A 198 3.08 -7.79 28.60
N VAL A 199 2.99 -6.48 28.35
CA VAL A 199 3.45 -5.88 27.09
C VAL A 199 4.94 -6.16 26.88
N LEU A 200 5.78 -5.94 27.88
CA LEU A 200 7.23 -6.15 27.78
C LEU A 200 7.59 -7.64 27.59
N ARG A 201 6.97 -8.53 28.37
CA ARG A 201 7.22 -9.98 28.29
C ARG A 201 6.88 -10.59 26.93
N ILE A 202 5.94 -9.99 26.18
CA ILE A 202 5.53 -10.48 24.86
C ILE A 202 6.24 -9.69 23.76
N GLY A 203 6.28 -8.37 23.90
CA GLY A 203 6.79 -7.44 22.90
C GLY A 203 8.30 -7.53 22.72
N ILE A 204 9.09 -7.69 23.79
CA ILE A 204 10.55 -7.81 23.68
C ILE A 204 10.94 -9.08 22.91
N PRO A 205 10.48 -10.29 23.30
CA PRO A 205 10.78 -11.49 22.51
C PRO A 205 10.29 -11.41 21.07
N ALA A 206 9.08 -10.87 20.83
CA ALA A 206 8.56 -10.69 19.49
C ALA A 206 9.45 -9.76 18.64
N GLY A 207 9.88 -8.63 19.22
CA GLY A 207 10.79 -7.70 18.57
C GLY A 207 12.15 -8.32 18.24
N ILE A 208 12.75 -9.06 19.18
CA ILE A 208 14.04 -9.75 18.98
C ILE A 208 13.92 -10.79 17.86
N VAL A 209 12.88 -11.63 17.88
CA VAL A 209 12.67 -12.64 16.83
C VAL A 209 12.47 -11.98 15.47
N CYS A 210 11.63 -10.95 15.38
CA CYS A 210 11.44 -10.21 14.13
C CYS A 210 12.74 -9.55 13.64
N LEU A 211 13.57 -9.01 14.55
CA LEU A 211 14.85 -8.42 14.23
C LEU A 211 15.83 -9.46 13.67
N ILE A 212 15.93 -10.63 14.30
CA ILE A 212 16.77 -11.74 13.82
C ILE A 212 16.33 -12.16 12.42
N ILE A 213 15.02 -12.26 12.17
CA ILE A 213 14.48 -12.65 10.86
C ILE A 213 14.83 -11.62 9.78
N THR A 214 14.57 -10.32 10.00
CA THR A 214 14.91 -9.28 9.01
C THR A 214 16.41 -9.16 8.82
N VAL A 215 17.22 -9.12 9.87
CA VAL A 215 18.68 -9.05 9.73
C VAL A 215 19.20 -10.28 8.99
N GLY A 216 18.74 -11.48 9.32
CA GLY A 216 19.20 -12.71 8.64
C GLY A 216 18.83 -12.73 7.16
N VAL A 217 17.55 -12.53 6.82
CA VAL A 217 17.06 -12.57 5.43
C VAL A 217 17.62 -11.41 4.62
N ASP A 218 17.55 -10.19 5.14
CA ASP A 218 17.94 -9.00 4.40
C ASP A 218 19.45 -8.91 4.25
N SER A 219 20.24 -9.28 5.26
CA SER A 219 21.71 -9.30 5.09
C SER A 219 22.16 -10.29 4.02
N PHE A 220 21.45 -11.42 3.89
CA PHE A 220 21.69 -12.37 2.81
C PHE A 220 21.33 -11.77 1.44
N MET A 221 20.14 -11.18 1.30
CA MET A 221 19.69 -10.62 0.01
C MET A 221 20.50 -9.38 -0.42
N TRP A 222 20.98 -8.59 0.53
CA TRP A 222 21.80 -7.40 0.28
C TRP A 222 23.31 -7.68 0.24
N GLN A 223 23.74 -8.92 0.53
CA GLN A 223 25.15 -9.34 0.56
C GLN A 223 26.03 -8.51 1.52
N ARG A 224 25.42 -7.94 2.57
CA ARG A 224 26.12 -7.20 3.63
C ARG A 224 25.26 -7.20 4.91
N PRO A 225 25.86 -7.22 6.11
CA PRO A 225 25.09 -7.15 7.36
C PRO A 225 24.33 -5.83 7.43
N LEU A 226 22.99 -5.89 7.48
CA LEU A 226 22.15 -4.70 7.62
C LEU A 226 20.80 -5.01 8.27
N TRP A 227 20.20 -3.96 8.84
CA TRP A 227 18.78 -3.91 9.20
C TRP A 227 18.14 -2.80 8.35
N PRO A 228 17.24 -3.13 7.40
CA PRO A 228 16.76 -2.14 6.42
C PRO A 228 16.09 -0.94 7.09
N GLU A 229 15.19 -1.18 8.03
CA GLU A 229 14.47 -0.10 8.73
C GLU A 229 15.39 0.68 9.68
N GLY A 230 16.47 0.08 10.17
CA GLY A 230 17.52 0.78 10.91
C GLY A 230 18.26 1.81 10.06
N GLU A 231 18.61 1.47 8.82
CA GLU A 231 19.23 2.41 7.88
C GLU A 231 18.26 3.51 7.44
N VAL A 232 16.98 3.17 7.24
CA VAL A 232 15.93 4.15 6.95
C VAL A 232 15.75 5.12 8.12
N LEU A 233 15.80 4.63 9.36
CA LEU A 233 15.72 5.45 10.56
C LEU A 233 16.94 6.36 10.68
N TYR A 234 18.15 5.85 10.44
CA TYR A 234 19.38 6.63 10.39
C TYR A 234 19.28 7.76 9.34
N PHE A 235 18.84 7.41 8.12
CA PHE A 235 18.67 8.36 7.03
C PHE A 235 17.67 9.48 7.36
N ASN A 236 16.55 9.15 7.99
CA ASN A 236 15.51 10.14 8.27
C ASN A 236 15.78 10.97 9.52
N LEU A 237 16.25 10.36 10.62
CA LEU A 237 16.45 11.05 11.89
C LEU A 237 17.79 11.77 11.98
N ILE A 238 18.87 11.16 11.46
CA ILE A 238 20.22 11.69 11.64
C ILE A 238 20.62 12.58 10.46
N LEU A 239 20.35 12.13 9.22
CA LEU A 239 20.69 12.94 8.04
C LEU A 239 19.64 14.01 7.72
N ASN A 240 18.47 13.99 8.38
CA ASN A 240 17.37 14.94 8.26
C ASN A 240 16.94 15.27 6.80
N ARG A 241 17.15 14.35 5.85
CA ARG A 241 16.84 14.57 4.43
C ARG A 241 15.36 14.41 4.09
N SER A 242 14.51 14.18 5.09
CA SER A 242 13.06 14.02 4.88
C SER A 242 12.43 15.27 4.25
N SER A 243 12.97 16.47 4.50
CA SER A 243 12.49 17.73 3.91
C SER A 243 12.80 17.91 2.42
N GLU A 244 13.78 17.17 1.87
CA GLU A 244 14.16 17.27 0.44
C GLU A 244 13.04 16.81 -0.49
N TRP A 245 12.08 16.02 0.03
CA TRP A 245 10.93 15.49 -0.70
C TRP A 245 9.69 16.40 -0.60
N GLY A 246 9.87 17.64 -0.16
CA GLY A 246 8.82 18.65 -0.01
C GLY A 246 8.12 18.61 1.35
N THR A 247 7.64 19.77 1.79
CA THR A 247 7.01 19.95 3.11
C THR A 247 5.55 20.36 3.00
N SER A 248 4.72 19.92 3.94
CA SER A 248 3.31 20.31 4.02
C SER A 248 2.96 20.85 5.41
N PRO A 249 1.97 21.76 5.54
CA PRO A 249 1.55 22.32 6.82
C PRO A 249 1.17 21.25 7.86
N PHE A 250 1.27 21.59 9.14
CA PHE A 250 0.99 20.67 10.26
C PHE A 250 -0.38 19.98 10.13
N LEU A 251 -1.44 20.73 9.85
CA LEU A 251 -2.81 20.21 9.76
C LEU A 251 -3.17 19.54 8.42
N TRP A 252 -2.21 19.38 7.50
CA TRP A 252 -2.46 18.84 6.15
C TRP A 252 -3.18 17.50 6.15
N TYR A 253 -2.87 16.62 7.10
CA TYR A 253 -3.58 15.35 7.23
C TYR A 253 -5.08 15.53 7.53
N PHE A 254 -5.46 16.53 8.33
CA PHE A 254 -6.84 16.75 8.76
C PHE A 254 -7.68 17.47 7.71
N TYR A 255 -7.15 18.50 7.05
CA TYR A 255 -7.93 19.26 6.05
C TYR A 255 -7.80 18.71 4.63
N SER A 256 -6.78 17.89 4.33
CA SER A 256 -6.53 17.40 2.97
C SER A 256 -6.55 15.87 2.87
N ALA A 257 -5.71 15.16 3.63
CA ALA A 257 -5.53 13.72 3.42
C ALA A 257 -6.73 12.88 3.88
N ILE A 258 -7.26 13.12 5.09
CA ILE A 258 -8.42 12.40 5.63
C ILE A 258 -9.68 12.69 4.79
N PRO A 259 -10.01 13.95 4.45
CA PRO A 259 -11.16 14.24 3.57
C PRO A 259 -11.06 13.57 2.21
N ARG A 260 -9.88 13.59 1.56
CA ARG A 260 -9.67 12.90 0.29
C ARG A 260 -9.75 11.37 0.43
N GLY A 261 -9.15 10.82 1.50
CA GLY A 261 -9.13 9.40 1.78
C GLY A 261 -10.51 8.80 2.02
N LEU A 262 -11.34 9.48 2.81
CA LEU A 262 -12.69 9.02 3.20
C LEU A 262 -13.79 9.49 2.26
N ALA A 263 -13.52 10.50 1.42
CA ALA A 263 -14.48 11.14 0.54
C ALA A 263 -15.77 11.54 1.29
N PHE A 264 -16.94 11.27 0.73
CA PHE A 264 -18.23 11.62 1.35
C PHE A 264 -18.53 10.81 2.61
N SER A 265 -17.79 9.73 2.88
CA SER A 265 -17.95 8.94 4.11
C SER A 265 -17.40 9.62 5.37
N LEU A 266 -16.62 10.70 5.24
CA LEU A 266 -16.09 11.45 6.39
C LEU A 266 -17.20 11.94 7.33
N ILE A 267 -18.29 12.48 6.77
CA ILE A 267 -19.43 12.99 7.57
C ILE A 267 -20.02 11.87 8.43
N PHE A 268 -20.16 10.67 7.87
CA PHE A 268 -20.68 9.52 8.60
C PHE A 268 -19.69 8.99 9.64
N ALA A 269 -18.39 9.07 9.40
CA ALA A 269 -17.39 8.71 10.41
C ALA A 269 -17.51 9.60 11.66
N VAL A 270 -17.70 10.91 11.46
CA VAL A 270 -17.96 11.87 12.54
C VAL A 270 -19.27 11.56 13.26
N LEU A 271 -20.37 11.32 12.52
CA LEU A 271 -21.65 10.91 13.11
C LEU A 271 -21.54 9.59 13.91
N GLY A 272 -20.71 8.65 13.46
CA GLY A 272 -20.46 7.39 14.16
C GLY A 272 -19.85 7.61 15.54
N ALA A 273 -18.93 8.57 15.67
CA ALA A 273 -18.35 8.96 16.94
C ALA A 273 -19.38 9.61 17.89
N PHE A 274 -20.32 10.38 17.35
CA PHE A 274 -21.43 10.93 18.16
C PHE A 274 -22.40 9.84 18.61
N PHE A 275 -22.73 8.89 17.74
CA PHE A 275 -23.77 7.88 17.97
C PHE A 275 -23.37 6.74 18.93
N ASP A 276 -22.10 6.33 18.97
CA ASP A 276 -21.66 5.18 19.77
C ASP A 276 -20.36 5.45 20.53
N SER A 277 -20.40 5.30 21.86
CA SER A 277 -19.22 5.46 22.72
C SER A 277 -18.10 4.45 22.43
N ARG A 278 -18.44 3.27 21.90
CA ARG A 278 -17.47 2.26 21.47
C ARG A 278 -16.65 2.76 20.28
N ILE A 279 -17.28 3.51 19.37
CA ILE A 279 -16.62 4.08 18.20
C ILE A 279 -15.68 5.22 18.59
N ARG A 280 -16.07 6.06 19.56
CA ARG A 280 -15.13 7.07 20.12
C ARG A 280 -13.86 6.43 20.66
N ARG A 281 -14.01 5.37 21.46
CA ARG A 281 -12.88 4.60 21.99
C ARG A 281 -12.00 3.99 20.89
N LEU A 282 -12.63 3.55 19.80
CA LEU A 282 -11.93 2.98 18.64
C LEU A 282 -11.14 4.03 17.85
N LEU A 283 -11.65 5.26 17.74
CA LEU A 283 -11.04 6.35 16.96
C LEU A 283 -9.93 7.13 17.68
N ILE A 284 -9.87 7.08 19.01
CA ILE A 284 -8.86 7.82 19.78
C ILE A 284 -7.42 7.49 19.33
N PRO A 285 -6.97 6.23 19.29
CA PRO A 285 -5.58 5.94 18.92
C PRO A 285 -5.23 6.34 17.47
N PRO A 286 -6.06 6.07 16.44
CA PRO A 286 -5.81 6.57 15.09
C PRO A 286 -5.73 8.10 14.98
N ILE A 287 -6.57 8.84 15.71
CA ILE A 287 -6.53 10.31 15.70
C ILE A 287 -5.24 10.82 16.36
N LEU A 288 -4.85 10.24 17.50
CA LEU A 288 -3.59 10.58 18.17
C LEU A 288 -2.37 10.27 17.30
N PHE A 289 -2.41 9.13 16.59
CA PHE A 289 -1.38 8.79 15.61
C PHE A 289 -1.29 9.84 14.51
N VAL A 290 -2.40 10.23 13.86
CA VAL A 290 -2.37 11.25 12.81
C VAL A 290 -1.87 12.60 13.35
N PHE A 291 -2.30 12.99 14.55
CA PHE A 291 -1.82 14.22 15.19
C PHE A 291 -0.32 14.20 15.47
N ALA A 292 0.21 13.11 16.01
CA ALA A 292 1.64 12.98 16.26
C ALA A 292 2.44 12.84 14.96
N TYR A 293 1.89 12.19 13.94
CA TYR A 293 2.52 12.04 12.64
C TYR A 293 2.51 13.36 11.84
N SER A 294 1.59 14.28 12.15
CA SER A 294 1.53 15.63 11.58
C SER A 294 2.76 16.51 11.88
N PHE A 295 3.59 16.15 12.86
CA PHE A 295 4.87 16.82 13.12
C PHE A 295 5.91 16.55 12.03
N LEU A 296 5.78 15.48 11.26
CA LEU A 296 6.69 15.17 10.16
C LEU A 296 6.55 16.24 9.04
N PRO A 297 7.63 16.92 8.62
CA PRO A 297 7.54 17.97 7.60
C PRO A 297 7.01 17.44 6.26
N HIS A 298 7.58 16.32 5.80
CA HIS A 298 7.13 15.63 4.60
C HIS A 298 5.92 14.74 4.90
N LYS A 299 4.86 14.92 4.13
CA LYS A 299 3.56 14.27 4.38
C LYS A 299 3.00 13.67 3.11
N GLU A 300 2.56 12.44 3.22
CA GLU A 300 1.89 11.73 2.14
C GLU A 300 0.71 10.93 2.69
N LEU A 301 -0.35 10.81 1.88
CA LEU A 301 -1.58 10.14 2.28
C LEU A 301 -1.35 8.66 2.63
N ARG A 302 -0.46 7.99 1.89
CA ARG A 302 -0.12 6.57 2.15
C ARG A 302 0.48 6.32 3.53
N PHE A 303 1.09 7.33 4.18
CA PHE A 303 1.67 7.16 5.52
C PHE A 303 0.59 6.97 6.60
N ILE A 304 -0.62 7.48 6.37
CA ILE A 304 -1.74 7.33 7.31
C ILE A 304 -2.77 6.29 6.86
N ILE A 305 -2.54 5.56 5.78
CA ILE A 305 -3.56 4.64 5.20
C ILE A 305 -4.11 3.61 6.19
N TYR A 306 -3.32 3.27 7.21
CA TYR A 306 -3.64 2.38 8.32
C TYR A 306 -4.90 2.79 9.11
N VAL A 307 -5.22 4.09 9.13
CA VAL A 307 -6.36 4.60 9.89
C VAL A 307 -7.69 4.45 9.16
N PHE A 308 -7.68 4.39 7.82
CA PHE A 308 -8.91 4.39 7.01
C PHE A 308 -9.86 3.23 7.32
N PRO A 309 -9.40 1.97 7.50
CA PRO A 309 -10.29 0.89 7.93
C PRO A 309 -11.02 1.22 9.24
N VAL A 310 -10.37 1.93 10.18
CA VAL A 310 -10.98 2.28 11.47
C VAL A 310 -12.02 3.39 11.31
N PHE A 311 -11.73 4.42 10.51
CA PHE A 311 -12.70 5.46 10.17
C PHE A 311 -13.89 4.89 9.37
N ASN A 312 -13.66 3.92 8.50
CA ASN A 312 -14.74 3.24 7.76
C ASN A 312 -15.65 2.43 8.69
N ILE A 313 -15.13 1.84 9.78
CA ILE A 313 -15.97 1.22 10.81
C ILE A 313 -16.88 2.27 11.46
N ALA A 314 -16.36 3.45 11.78
CA ALA A 314 -17.14 4.54 12.35
C ALA A 314 -18.26 4.99 11.40
N ALA A 315 -17.94 5.19 10.12
CA ALA A 315 -18.91 5.54 9.09
C ALA A 315 -19.98 4.45 8.93
N ALA A 316 -19.57 3.18 8.91
CA ALA A 316 -20.47 2.05 8.77
C ALA A 316 -21.47 1.93 9.92
N VAL A 317 -21.06 2.23 11.17
CA VAL A 317 -21.98 2.25 12.32
C VAL A 317 -23.04 3.34 12.16
N ALA A 318 -22.66 4.53 11.71
CA ALA A 318 -23.62 5.61 11.46
C ALA A 318 -24.60 5.25 10.34
N CYS A 319 -24.10 4.81 9.19
CA CYS A 319 -24.95 4.44 8.05
C CYS A 319 -25.90 3.28 8.41
N ALA A 320 -25.42 2.26 9.11
CA ALA A 320 -26.27 1.15 9.57
C ALA A 320 -27.38 1.62 10.51
N ARG A 321 -27.06 2.51 11.46
CA ARG A 321 -28.06 3.06 12.38
C ARG A 321 -29.13 3.88 11.63
N LEU A 322 -28.71 4.75 10.71
CA LEU A 322 -29.64 5.55 9.90
C LEU A 322 -30.54 4.65 9.04
N TRP A 323 -29.97 3.61 8.41
CA TRP A 323 -30.70 2.66 7.60
C TRP A 323 -31.77 1.87 8.37
N MET A 324 -31.47 1.48 9.61
CA MET A 324 -32.43 0.78 10.47
C MET A 324 -33.57 1.68 10.96
N LEU A 325 -33.38 2.99 10.96
CA LEU A 325 -34.37 3.97 11.41
C LEU A 325 -35.23 4.57 10.27
N ARG A 326 -35.03 4.11 9.01
CA ARG A 326 -35.61 4.71 7.80
C ARG A 326 -37.14 4.83 7.79
N PHE A 327 -37.85 3.93 8.45
CA PHE A 327 -39.33 3.94 8.49
C PHE A 327 -39.92 4.62 9.73
N LYS A 328 -39.09 5.22 10.59
CA LYS A 328 -39.55 5.88 11.83
C LYS A 328 -39.86 7.37 11.66
N GLY A 329 -40.15 7.83 10.44
CA GLY A 329 -40.52 9.22 10.11
C GLY A 329 -39.79 9.77 8.87
N PRO A 330 -40.36 10.79 8.21
CA PRO A 330 -39.87 11.31 6.92
C PRO A 330 -38.43 11.83 6.99
N PHE A 331 -38.08 12.56 8.06
CA PHE A 331 -36.71 13.05 8.26
C PHE A 331 -35.68 11.92 8.40
N ARG A 332 -36.02 10.83 9.11
CA ARG A 332 -35.15 9.66 9.23
C ARG A 332 -35.04 8.87 7.93
N GLY A 333 -36.13 8.83 7.14
CA GLY A 333 -36.13 8.32 5.77
C GLY A 333 -35.16 9.11 4.88
N PHE A 334 -35.23 10.44 4.93
CA PHE A 334 -34.30 11.33 4.21
C PHE A 334 -32.84 11.10 4.62
N LEU A 335 -32.52 11.01 5.92
CA LEU A 335 -31.16 10.71 6.38
C LEU A 335 -30.66 9.33 5.93
N SER A 336 -31.53 8.32 5.90
CA SER A 336 -31.21 7.00 5.35
C SER A 336 -30.94 7.05 3.85
N LEU A 337 -31.69 7.87 3.11
CA LEU A 337 -31.47 8.09 1.68
C LEU A 337 -30.13 8.81 1.45
N ALA A 338 -29.84 9.86 2.22
CA ALA A 338 -28.54 10.55 2.17
C ALA A 338 -27.37 9.59 2.47
N ALA A 339 -27.55 8.69 3.44
CA ALA A 339 -26.58 7.63 3.74
C ALA A 339 -26.45 6.59 2.60
N ALA A 340 -27.46 6.36 1.77
CA ALA A 340 -27.30 5.53 0.58
C ALA A 340 -26.65 6.30 -0.57
N SER A 341 -27.10 7.53 -0.82
CA SER A 341 -26.62 8.39 -1.91
C SER A 341 -25.14 8.76 -1.78
N HIS A 342 -24.58 8.82 -0.57
CA HIS A 342 -23.14 9.07 -0.41
C HIS A 342 -22.25 7.99 -1.04
N LEU A 343 -22.73 6.73 -1.15
CA LEU A 343 -21.99 5.68 -1.83
C LEU A 343 -21.88 5.98 -3.32
N ILE A 344 -22.94 6.52 -3.93
CA ILE A 344 -22.92 6.99 -5.31
C ILE A 344 -21.92 8.13 -5.45
N GLY A 345 -21.94 9.10 -4.52
CA GLY A 345 -20.95 10.18 -4.46
C GLY A 345 -19.51 9.65 -4.38
N ASN A 346 -19.25 8.64 -3.55
CA ASN A 346 -17.94 8.00 -3.46
C ASN A 346 -17.55 7.33 -4.78
N VAL A 347 -18.46 6.61 -5.44
CA VAL A 347 -18.18 5.97 -6.74
C VAL A 347 -17.87 7.01 -7.82
N LEU A 348 -18.61 8.11 -7.88
CA LEU A 348 -18.35 9.20 -8.82
C LEU A 348 -16.99 9.86 -8.56
N PHE A 349 -16.68 10.13 -7.28
CA PHE A 349 -15.37 10.66 -6.89
C PHE A 349 -14.23 9.69 -7.21
N THR A 350 -14.45 8.39 -7.01
CA THR A 350 -13.51 7.33 -7.35
C THR A 350 -13.29 7.23 -8.86
N ALA A 351 -14.35 7.29 -9.67
CA ALA A 351 -14.24 7.31 -11.12
C ALA A 351 -13.44 8.53 -11.62
N PHE A 352 -13.67 9.70 -11.01
CA PHE A 352 -12.92 10.92 -11.32
C PHE A 352 -11.42 10.80 -10.95
N LEU A 353 -11.10 10.35 -9.74
CA LEU A 353 -9.69 10.19 -9.35
C LEU A 353 -8.98 9.09 -10.13
N LEU A 354 -9.69 8.02 -10.47
CA LEU A 354 -9.14 6.90 -11.24
C LEU A 354 -8.87 7.27 -12.69
N SER A 355 -9.70 8.10 -13.32
CA SER A 355 -9.45 8.60 -14.69
C SER A 355 -8.19 9.47 -14.75
N ILE A 356 -7.97 10.31 -13.74
CA ILE A 356 -6.74 11.11 -13.63
C ILE A 356 -5.55 10.20 -13.34
N SER A 357 -5.71 9.23 -12.44
CA SER A 357 -4.61 8.34 -12.06
C SER A 357 -4.17 7.43 -13.22
N ALA A 358 -5.10 6.98 -14.06
CA ALA A 358 -4.81 6.12 -15.20
C ALA A 358 -3.89 6.78 -16.24
N THR A 359 -3.92 8.11 -16.36
CA THR A 359 -3.04 8.85 -17.29
C THR A 359 -1.67 9.17 -16.70
N ASN A 360 -1.45 8.87 -15.42
CA ASN A 360 -0.25 9.28 -14.68
C ASN A 360 0.92 8.29 -14.80
N TYR A 361 1.10 7.63 -15.95
CA TYR A 361 2.18 6.65 -16.16
C TYR A 361 2.82 6.77 -17.56
N PRO A 362 3.38 7.94 -17.92
CA PRO A 362 3.94 8.17 -19.24
C PRO A 362 5.08 7.20 -19.59
N GLY A 363 5.96 6.85 -18.64
CA GLY A 363 7.04 5.87 -18.87
C GLY A 363 6.53 4.45 -19.17
N GLY A 364 5.48 4.01 -18.47
CA GLY A 364 4.82 2.74 -18.75
C GLY A 364 4.15 2.70 -20.13
N TYR A 365 3.45 3.78 -20.50
CA TYR A 365 2.85 3.90 -21.83
C TYR A 365 3.89 3.94 -22.94
N ALA A 366 4.97 4.68 -22.72
CA ALA A 366 6.13 4.79 -23.59
C ALA A 366 6.73 3.42 -23.93
N ILE A 367 7.12 2.63 -22.92
CA ILE A 367 7.73 1.32 -23.17
C ILE A 367 6.74 0.32 -23.79
N SER A 368 5.46 0.40 -23.41
CA SER A 368 4.40 -0.40 -24.02
C SER A 368 4.22 -0.09 -25.51
N LYS A 369 4.26 1.20 -25.87
CA LYS A 369 4.19 1.63 -27.27
C LYS A 369 5.43 1.26 -28.06
N LEU A 370 6.61 1.39 -27.47
CA LEU A 370 7.86 0.95 -28.10
C LEU A 370 7.79 -0.53 -28.49
N HIS A 371 7.32 -1.38 -27.56
CA HIS A 371 7.11 -2.81 -27.82
C HIS A 371 6.05 -3.15 -28.87
N GLN A 372 5.14 -2.23 -29.17
CA GLN A 372 4.14 -2.40 -30.25
C GLN A 372 4.67 -1.97 -31.61
N LEU A 373 5.61 -1.03 -31.64
CA LEU A 373 6.12 -0.43 -32.88
C LEU A 373 7.31 -1.20 -33.47
N GLU A 374 8.18 -1.72 -32.61
CA GLU A 374 9.38 -2.45 -33.02
C GLU A 374 9.17 -3.97 -33.00
N SER A 375 9.83 -4.68 -33.91
CA SER A 375 9.77 -6.15 -33.96
C SER A 375 10.38 -6.77 -32.70
N PRO A 376 9.80 -7.85 -32.14
CA PRO A 376 10.41 -8.62 -31.05
C PRO A 376 11.82 -9.13 -31.37
N ASP A 377 12.11 -9.39 -32.65
CA ASP A 377 13.40 -9.92 -33.12
C ASP A 377 14.40 -8.82 -33.49
N ALA A 378 14.00 -7.55 -33.43
CA ALA A 378 14.92 -6.44 -33.70
C ALA A 378 15.97 -6.35 -32.58
N ASN A 379 17.23 -6.07 -32.96
CA ASN A 379 18.29 -5.81 -32.00
C ASN A 379 18.24 -4.34 -31.56
N VAL A 380 17.39 -4.03 -30.58
CA VAL A 380 17.12 -2.67 -30.11
C VAL A 380 17.82 -2.43 -28.76
N SER A 381 18.49 -1.28 -28.63
CA SER A 381 19.02 -0.81 -27.35
C SER A 381 18.17 0.34 -26.80
N VAL A 382 17.58 0.13 -25.63
CA VAL A 382 16.63 1.06 -24.99
C VAL A 382 17.25 1.66 -23.73
N HIS A 383 17.48 2.97 -23.76
CA HIS A 383 17.88 3.70 -22.56
C HIS A 383 16.64 4.18 -21.77
N ILE A 384 16.53 3.71 -20.53
CA ILE A 384 15.47 4.04 -19.59
C ILE A 384 15.97 5.17 -18.70
N THR A 385 15.50 6.38 -18.98
CA THR A 385 15.79 7.55 -18.14
C THR A 385 15.16 7.42 -16.75
N ASN A 386 15.70 8.12 -15.76
CA ASN A 386 15.16 8.14 -14.39
C ASN A 386 13.66 8.52 -14.39
N LEU A 387 13.25 9.51 -15.18
CA LEU A 387 11.83 9.90 -15.31
C LEU A 387 10.95 8.74 -15.82
N ALA A 388 11.43 7.96 -16.79
CA ALA A 388 10.69 6.79 -17.29
C ALA A 388 10.59 5.68 -16.23
N ALA A 389 11.69 5.42 -15.51
CA ALA A 389 11.71 4.47 -14.38
C ALA A 389 10.74 4.89 -13.25
N GLN A 390 10.65 6.19 -12.96
CA GLN A 390 9.73 6.71 -11.94
C GLN A 390 8.25 6.68 -12.35
N THR A 391 7.96 6.52 -13.64
CA THR A 391 6.61 6.68 -14.22
C THR A 391 6.10 5.47 -14.98
N GLY A 392 6.53 4.26 -14.60
CA GLY A 392 5.88 3.02 -15.01
C GLY A 392 6.77 1.95 -15.63
N VAL A 393 8.05 2.24 -15.89
CA VAL A 393 8.98 1.24 -16.43
C VAL A 393 9.51 0.33 -15.31
N THR A 394 9.33 -0.98 -15.50
CA THR A 394 9.75 -2.04 -14.57
C THR A 394 10.44 -3.17 -15.35
N ARG A 395 11.16 -4.08 -14.68
CA ARG A 395 11.70 -5.26 -15.38
C ARG A 395 10.61 -6.17 -15.98
N PHE A 396 9.40 -6.17 -15.40
CA PHE A 396 8.25 -6.84 -16.01
C PHE A 396 7.79 -6.20 -17.33
N THR A 397 8.05 -4.90 -17.54
CA THR A 397 7.72 -4.22 -18.82
C THR A 397 8.77 -4.42 -19.91
N GLN A 398 9.92 -5.03 -19.60
CA GLN A 398 10.99 -5.35 -20.56
C GLN A 398 10.66 -6.67 -21.26
N CYS A 399 9.78 -6.63 -22.26
CA CYS A 399 9.09 -7.82 -22.74
C CYS A 399 9.96 -8.72 -23.65
N ASN A 400 10.92 -8.13 -24.36
CA ASN A 400 11.73 -8.84 -25.37
C ASN A 400 13.12 -9.15 -24.79
N SER A 401 13.51 -10.41 -24.75
CA SER A 401 14.83 -10.82 -24.23
C SER A 401 16.00 -10.41 -25.12
N ASN A 402 15.75 -10.24 -26.43
CA ASN A 402 16.76 -9.87 -27.41
C ASN A 402 17.12 -8.37 -27.38
N TRP A 403 16.37 -7.57 -26.64
CA TRP A 403 16.62 -6.14 -26.51
C TRP A 403 17.51 -5.85 -25.31
N ASN A 404 18.37 -4.83 -25.44
CA ASN A 404 19.20 -4.37 -24.34
C ASN A 404 18.51 -3.19 -23.63
N TYR A 405 18.26 -3.31 -22.32
CA TYR A 405 17.63 -2.26 -21.53
C TYR A 405 18.60 -1.69 -20.50
N ASP A 406 18.95 -0.42 -20.65
CA ASP A 406 19.94 0.22 -19.81
C ASP A 406 19.31 1.36 -18.98
N LYS A 407 19.57 1.37 -17.66
CA LYS A 407 19.12 2.42 -16.74
C LYS A 407 20.26 3.28 -16.17
N ARG A 408 21.50 3.13 -16.67
CA ARG A 408 22.68 3.86 -16.15
C ARG A 408 22.50 5.37 -16.35
N GLU A 409 22.57 6.15 -15.27
CA GLU A 409 22.28 7.60 -15.30
C GLU A 409 23.36 8.46 -15.99
N ASN A 410 24.57 7.92 -16.21
CA ASN A 410 25.72 8.65 -16.76
C ASN A 410 25.89 8.52 -18.29
N LEU A 411 24.86 8.04 -18.97
CA LEU A 411 24.89 7.80 -20.41
C LEU A 411 24.49 9.08 -21.17
N THR A 412 25.46 9.72 -21.82
CA THR A 412 25.23 10.85 -22.73
C THR A 412 24.96 10.36 -24.15
N VAL A 413 24.22 11.13 -24.95
CA VAL A 413 23.89 10.78 -26.36
C VAL A 413 25.13 10.43 -27.21
N ASP A 414 26.30 10.92 -26.79
CA ASP A 414 27.60 10.73 -27.44
C ASP A 414 28.40 9.52 -26.92
N SER A 415 27.87 8.76 -25.95
CA SER A 415 28.57 7.58 -25.43
C SER A 415 28.61 6.48 -26.50
N PRO A 416 29.76 5.78 -26.68
CA PRO A 416 29.96 4.80 -27.77
C PRO A 416 28.97 3.61 -27.73
N GLU A 417 28.32 3.41 -26.59
CA GLU A 417 27.28 2.41 -26.34
C GLU A 417 25.93 2.71 -27.06
N PHE A 418 25.73 3.91 -27.64
CA PHE A 418 24.48 4.35 -28.29
C PHE A 418 24.39 4.15 -29.82
N SER A 419 25.22 3.27 -30.39
CA SER A 419 25.41 3.16 -31.85
C SER A 419 24.36 2.33 -32.61
N VAL A 420 23.41 1.65 -31.96
CA VAL A 420 22.48 0.73 -32.63
C VAL A 420 21.01 0.99 -32.26
N SER A 421 20.23 1.50 -33.23
CA SER A 421 18.75 1.72 -33.27
C SER A 421 18.09 2.36 -32.03
N ARG A 422 17.62 3.61 -32.17
CA ARG A 422 17.32 4.55 -31.08
C ARG A 422 15.82 4.84 -30.93
N ILE A 423 15.27 4.75 -29.71
CA ILE A 423 14.07 5.52 -29.29
C ILE A 423 14.30 6.11 -27.90
N PHE A 424 14.28 7.45 -27.80
CA PHE A 424 14.62 8.22 -26.60
C PHE A 424 13.36 8.75 -25.91
N PHE A 425 13.11 8.33 -24.68
CA PHE A 425 12.05 8.91 -23.84
C PHE A 425 12.59 10.09 -23.04
N SER A 426 12.65 11.27 -23.66
CA SER A 426 12.79 12.51 -22.91
C SER A 426 11.69 13.50 -23.26
N LYS A 427 11.16 14.14 -22.21
CA LYS A 427 10.07 15.13 -22.18
C LYS A 427 8.65 14.57 -22.17
N LEU A 428 8.24 14.11 -20.99
CA LEU A 428 6.87 14.31 -20.51
C LEU A 428 6.93 14.83 -19.07
N LYS A 429 7.23 16.12 -18.91
CA LYS A 429 6.95 16.86 -17.67
C LYS A 429 5.45 17.11 -17.61
N LEU A 430 4.72 16.23 -16.95
CA LEU A 430 3.40 16.54 -16.43
C LEU A 430 3.47 16.51 -14.90
N VAL A 431 3.01 17.62 -14.31
CA VAL A 431 3.03 17.95 -12.88
C VAL A 431 2.60 16.73 -12.06
N THR A 432 3.55 16.15 -11.33
CA THR A 432 3.38 14.91 -10.57
C THR A 432 3.80 15.12 -9.12
N HIS A 433 3.03 15.92 -8.40
CA HIS A 433 2.93 15.81 -6.95
C HIS A 433 1.48 16.11 -6.57
N GLN A 434 0.88 15.24 -5.75
CA GLN A 434 -0.45 15.37 -5.12
C GLN A 434 -1.67 14.71 -5.81
N ILE A 435 -1.61 13.39 -6.05
CA ILE A 435 -2.84 12.56 -6.03
C ILE A 435 -2.72 11.53 -4.91
#